data_AF-A0A9C9UBC3-F1
#
_entry.id   AF-A0A9C9UBC3-F1
#
_cell.length_a   1.000
_cell.length_b   1.000
_cell.length_c   1.000
_cell.angle_alpha   90.00
_cell.angle_beta   90.00
_cell.angle_gamma   90.00
#
_symmetry.space_group_name_H-M   'P 1'
#
loop_
_entity.id
_entity.type
_entity.pdbx_description
1 polymer ?
#
loop_
_entity_poly.entity_id
_entity_poly.type
_entity_poly.pdbx_seq_one_letter_code
_entity_poly.pdbx_strand_id
1 'polypeptide(L)' 'MSDEAPSEISTLNVVLFWHMHQPQYCDRPNGEYQLPWTYLHAIKDYTDM' A
#
# COMPACT_ATOMS: atom_id res chain seq x y z
N MET A 1 22.94 29.37 33.90
CA MET A 1 22.24 28.25 33.22
C MET A 1 20.85 28.76 32.92
N SER A 2 20.56 29.07 31.66
CA SER A 2 19.22 29.46 31.24
C SER A 2 18.51 28.16 30.88
N ASP A 3 17.54 27.75 31.68
CA ASP A 3 16.70 26.59 31.36
C ASP A 3 15.87 26.94 30.11
N GLU A 4 16.19 26.32 28.96
CA GLU A 4 15.33 26.36 27.79
C GLU A 4 14.01 25.65 28.12
N ALA A 5 12.89 26.37 27.99
CA ALA A 5 11.57 25.77 28.06
C ALA A 5 11.43 24.70 26.97
N PRO A 6 10.76 23.57 27.24
CA PRO A 6 10.58 22.52 26.25
C PRO A 6 9.86 23.08 25.03
N SER A 7 10.42 22.86 23.84
CA SER A 7 9.79 23.24 22.58
C SER A 7 8.39 22.61 22.50
N GLU A 8 7.36 23.44 22.29
CA GLU A 8 6.00 23.01 21.99
C GLU A 8 6.01 21.91 20.93
N ILE A 9 5.50 20.73 21.27
CA ILE A 9 5.42 19.60 20.32
C ILE A 9 4.28 19.91 19.35
N SER A 10 4.61 20.49 18.20
CA SER A 10 3.65 20.71 17.12
C SER A 10 3.30 19.37 16.47
N THR A 11 2.01 19.09 16.31
CA THR A 11 1.55 17.91 15.58
C THR A 11 1.80 18.07 14.08
N LEU A 12 2.33 17.02 13.44
CA LEU A 12 2.53 16.99 11.99
C LEU A 12 1.30 16.41 11.31
N ASN A 13 0.75 17.12 10.33
CA ASN A 13 -0.31 16.59 9.47
C ASN A 13 0.32 15.66 8.43
N VAL A 14 0.07 14.35 8.55
CA VAL A 14 0.60 13.33 7.65
C VAL A 14 -0.55 12.67 6.90
N VAL A 15 -0.40 12.53 5.57
CA VAL A 15 -1.30 11.74 4.73
C VAL A 15 -0.46 10.68 4.02
N LEU A 16 -0.80 9.41 4.25
CA LEU A 16 -0.31 8.29 3.46
C LEU A 16 -1.37 7.93 2.43
N PHE A 17 -1.05 8.10 1.15
CA PHE A 17 -1.93 7.70 0.05
C PHE A 17 -1.34 6.47 -0.65
N TRP A 18 -2.11 5.39 -0.65
CA TRP A 18 -1.69 4.13 -1.25
C TRP A 18 -2.63 3.80 -2.41
N HIS A 19 -2.06 3.69 -3.61
CA HIS A 19 -2.80 3.34 -4.82
C HIS A 19 -2.27 2.04 -5.39
N MET A 20 -3.06 0.98 -5.25
CA MET A 20 -2.73 -0.34 -5.78
C MET A 20 -3.54 -0.60 -7.04
N HIS A 21 -2.85 -0.87 -8.15
CA HIS A 21 -3.47 -1.27 -9.40
C HIS A 21 -2.95 -2.64 -9.82
N GLN A 22 -3.83 -3.64 -9.79
CA GLN A 22 -3.56 -4.93 -10.42
C GLN A 22 -4.17 -4.92 -11.85
N PRO A 23 -3.36 -5.15 -12.90
CA PRO A 23 -3.86 -5.31 -14.25
C PRO A 23 -4.81 -6.50 -14.40
N GLN A 24 -5.62 -6.51 -15.46
CA GLN A 24 -6.44 -7.66 -15.80
C GLN A 24 -5.58 -8.75 -16.44
N TYR A 25 -5.35 -9.83 -15.71
CA TYR A 25 -4.60 -10.99 -16.18
C TYR A 25 -5.48 -12.16 -16.62
N CYS A 26 -6.80 -12.04 -16.43
CA CYS A 26 -7.76 -12.99 -16.99
C CYS A 26 -7.98 -12.70 -18.47
N ASP A 27 -7.62 -13.65 -19.32
CA ASP A 27 -7.98 -13.63 -20.72
C ASP A 27 -9.47 -13.94 -20.86
N ARG A 28 -10.24 -12.98 -21.37
CA ARG A 28 -11.71 -13.04 -21.36
C ARG A 28 -12.33 -14.09 -22.29
N PRO A 29 -11.78 -14.41 -23.47
CA PRO A 29 -12.38 -15.38 -24.40
C PRO A 29 -12.31 -16.83 -23.92
N ASN A 30 -11.28 -17.20 -23.17
CA ASN A 30 -10.93 -18.54 -22.69
C ASN A 30 -11.01 -18.66 -21.16
N GLY A 31 -11.07 -17.55 -20.43
CA GLY A 31 -11.13 -17.51 -18.96
C GLY A 31 -9.81 -17.88 -18.30
N GLU A 32 -8.72 -17.94 -19.06
CA GLU A 32 -7.43 -18.37 -18.55
C GLU A 32 -6.69 -17.21 -17.90
N TYR A 33 -6.23 -17.43 -16.66
CA TYR A 33 -5.42 -16.45 -15.96
C TYR A 33 -3.96 -16.63 -16.36
N GLN A 34 -3.37 -15.57 -16.89
CA GLN A 34 -1.95 -15.53 -17.17
C GLN A 34 -1.17 -15.17 -15.91
N LEU A 35 0.08 -15.63 -15.83
CA LEU A 35 1.02 -15.31 -14.75
C LEU A 35 0.52 -15.80 -13.37
N PRO A 36 0.73 -17.09 -13.02
CA PRO A 36 0.20 -17.69 -11.79
C PRO A 36 0.67 -16.99 -10.50
N TRP A 37 1.79 -16.27 -10.56
CA TRP A 37 2.29 -15.45 -9.46
C TRP A 37 1.40 -14.24 -9.15
N THR A 38 0.51 -13.81 -10.05
CA THR A 38 -0.49 -12.76 -9.78
C THR A 38 -1.35 -13.12 -8.57
N TYR A 39 -1.72 -14.39 -8.42
CA TYR A 39 -2.49 -14.85 -7.26
C TYR A 39 -1.66 -14.76 -5.97
N LEU A 40 -0.36 -15.07 -6.04
CA LEU A 40 0.56 -14.94 -4.91
C LEU A 40 0.75 -13.47 -4.50
N HIS A 41 0.81 -12.54 -5.46
CA HIS A 41 0.82 -11.11 -5.16
C HIS A 41 -0.46 -10.63 -4.50
N ALA A 42 -1.63 -11.08 -4.97
CA ALA A 42 -2.89 -10.73 -4.34
C ALA A 42 -2.90 -11.15 -2.85
N ILE A 43 -2.52 -12.39 -2.55
CA ILE A 43 -2.46 -12.87 -1.17
C ILE A 43 -1.38 -12.15 -0.37
N LYS A 44 -0.15 -12.08 -0.89
CA LYS A 44 0.99 -11.52 -0.15
C LYS A 44 0.83 -10.02 0.10
N ASP A 45 0.41 -9.27 -0.91
CA ASP A 45 0.53 -7.82 -0.92
C ASP A 45 -0.80 -7.10 -0.61
N TYR A 46 -1.94 -7.82 -0.60
CA TYR A 46 -3.26 -7.25 -0.24
C TYR A 46 -3.95 -7.90 0.96
N THR A 47 -3.49 -9.03 1.51
CA THR A 47 -4.21 -9.66 2.65
C THR A 47 -4.05 -8.86 3.95
N ASP A 48 -2.88 -8.25 4.16
CA ASP A 48 -2.56 -7.50 5.38
C ASP A 48 -2.75 -5.97 5.22
N MET A 49 -3.22 -5.53 4.04
CA MET A 49 -3.56 -4.13 3.73
C MET A 49 -5.06 -3.89 3.84
#